data_AF-A0A1S2K872-F1
#
_entry.id   AF-A0A1S2K872-F1
#
_cell.length_a   1.000
_cell.length_b   1.000
_cell.length_c   1.000
_cell.angle_alpha   90.00
_cell.angle_beta   90.00
_cell.angle_gamma   90.00
#
_symmetry.space_group_name_H-M   'P 1'
#
loop_
_entity.id
_entity.type
_entity.pdbx_description
1 polymer ?
#
loop_
_entity_poly.entity_id
_entity_poly.type
_entity_poly.pdbx_seq_one_letter_code
_entity_poly.pdbx_strand_id
1 'polypeptide(L)'
;MSALPHETPTRAYADPYRVEEWEGPQTLAELRAELALIGPAEVVAFNAKLDAARFGEAQAAVISDARRLIALRTRPEVQAAIAASLAGETRTAPIADLYAYLESREADR
;
A
#
# COMPACT_ATOMS: atom_id res chain seq x y z
N MET A 1 -36.62 -18.54 11.62
CA MET A 1 -35.91 -17.78 10.58
C MET A 1 -34.43 -17.97 10.82
N SER A 2 -33.76 -18.72 9.95
CA SER A 2 -32.34 -19.06 10.07
C SER A 2 -31.56 -17.97 9.36
N ALA A 3 -30.73 -17.22 10.10
CA ALA A 3 -29.81 -16.28 9.49
C ALA A 3 -28.72 -17.08 8.77
N LEU A 4 -28.59 -16.89 7.47
CA LEU A 4 -27.50 -17.46 6.68
C LEU A 4 -26.16 -17.03 7.30
N PRO A 5 -25.17 -17.93 7.40
CA PRO A 5 -23.83 -17.55 7.82
C PRO A 5 -23.35 -16.44 6.90
N HIS A 6 -22.97 -15.31 7.48
CA HIS A 6 -22.47 -14.16 6.75
C HIS A 6 -21.37 -14.63 5.79
N GLU A 7 -21.70 -14.71 4.50
CA GLU A 7 -20.71 -14.83 3.44
C GLU A 7 -19.74 -13.67 3.67
N THR A 8 -18.53 -14.00 4.11
CA THR A 8 -17.44 -13.04 4.10
C THR A 8 -17.35 -12.59 2.65
N PRO A 9 -17.62 -11.32 2.31
CA PRO A 9 -17.60 -10.91 0.91
C PRO A 9 -16.19 -11.13 0.42
N THR A 10 -16.00 -12.23 -0.31
CA THR A 10 -14.77 -12.55 -1.02
C THR A 10 -14.78 -11.60 -2.20
N ARG A 11 -14.32 -10.37 -1.97
CA ARG A 11 -14.26 -9.40 -3.03
C ARG A 11 -13.23 -9.87 -4.04
N ALA A 12 -13.73 -10.40 -5.14
CA ALA A 12 -12.98 -10.62 -6.35
C ALA A 12 -12.41 -9.26 -6.80
N TYR A 13 -11.09 -9.10 -6.67
CA TYR A 13 -10.30 -8.00 -7.21
C TYR A 13 -10.52 -6.61 -6.58
N ALA A 14 -10.30 -6.46 -5.27
CA ALA A 14 -9.79 -5.16 -4.80
C ALA A 14 -8.32 -5.08 -5.25
N ASP A 15 -7.99 -4.18 -6.16
CA ASP A 15 -6.60 -3.95 -6.59
C ASP A 15 -5.73 -3.77 -5.33
N PRO A 16 -4.72 -4.63 -5.12
CA PRO A 16 -3.91 -4.58 -3.90
C PRO A 16 -3.16 -3.25 -3.73
N TYR A 17 -3.02 -2.48 -4.82
CA TYR A 17 -2.39 -1.16 -4.87
C TYR A 17 -3.38 0.00 -4.81
N ARG A 18 -4.70 -0.27 -4.81
CA ARG A 18 -5.75 0.74 -4.72
C ARG A 18 -6.42 0.66 -3.35
N VAL A 19 -6.42 1.79 -2.64
CA VAL A 19 -7.16 1.97 -1.39
C VAL A 19 -8.45 2.70 -1.73
N GLU A 20 -9.59 2.05 -1.53
CA GLU A 20 -10.89 2.71 -1.70
C GLU A 20 -11.14 3.72 -0.57
N GLU A 21 -11.97 4.73 -0.81
CA GLU A 21 -12.17 5.87 0.10
C GLU A 21 -12.61 5.47 1.52
N TRP A 22 -13.32 4.36 1.64
CA TRP A 22 -13.87 3.80 2.87
C TRP A 22 -13.02 2.65 3.45
N GLU A 23 -11.88 2.34 2.83
CA GLU A 23 -10.95 1.32 3.32
C GLU A 23 -9.80 1.92 4.14
N GLY A 24 -9.47 1.31 5.28
CA GLY A 24 -8.44 1.78 6.20
C GLY A 24 -8.92 2.84 7.18
N PRO A 25 -8.00 3.59 7.83
CA PRO A 25 -8.33 4.57 8.86
C PRO A 25 -9.24 5.68 8.35
N GLN A 26 -10.34 5.92 9.05
CA GLN A 26 -11.35 6.94 8.73
C GLN A 26 -11.16 8.22 9.54
N THR A 27 -10.46 8.14 10.67
CA THR A 27 -10.17 9.29 11.53
C THR A 27 -8.67 9.53 11.70
N LEU A 28 -8.28 10.76 12.07
CA LEU A 28 -6.90 11.07 12.43
C LEU A 28 -6.40 10.26 13.63
N ALA A 29 -7.31 9.87 14.54
CA ALA A 29 -6.96 9.04 15.70
C ALA A 29 -6.61 7.60 15.27
N GLU A 30 -7.47 6.99 14.45
CA GLU A 30 -7.22 5.66 13.87
C GLU A 30 -5.94 5.67 13.01
N LEU A 31 -5.74 6.72 12.22
CA LEU A 31 -4.56 6.84 11.36
C LEU A 31 -3.27 6.89 12.17
N ARG A 32 -3.26 7.65 13.26
CA ARG A 32 -2.11 7.71 14.18
C ARG A 32 -1.88 6.39 14.91
N ALA A 33 -2.95 5.70 15.31
CA ALA A 33 -2.85 4.40 15.98
C ALA A 33 -2.20 3.36 15.05
N GLU A 34 -2.64 3.29 13.79
CA GLU A 34 -2.06 2.39 12.79
C GLU A 34 -0.60 2.75 12.45
N LEU A 35 -0.29 4.05 12.30
CA LEU A 35 1.10 4.48 12.12
C LEU A 35 1.98 4.09 13.32
N ALA A 36 1.44 4.12 14.55
CA ALA A 36 2.16 3.71 15.74
C ALA A 36 2.50 2.20 15.74
N LEU A 37 1.66 1.36 15.12
CA LEU A 37 1.95 -0.07 14.92
C LEU A 37 3.12 -0.29 13.97
N ILE A 38 3.33 0.60 13.00
CA ILE A 38 4.51 0.59 12.12
C ILE A 38 5.72 1.10 12.90
N GLY A 39 5.58 2.20 13.63
CA GLY A 39 6.57 2.68 14.57
C GLY A 39 6.36 4.13 15.04
N PRO A 40 6.90 4.52 16.20
CA PRO A 40 6.67 5.84 16.78
C PRO A 40 7.23 6.99 15.92
N ALA A 41 8.29 6.73 15.15
CA ALA A 41 8.87 7.71 14.23
C ALA A 41 7.90 8.11 13.10
N GLU A 42 7.07 7.18 12.62
CA GLU A 42 6.09 7.43 11.56
C GLU A 42 4.99 8.38 12.05
N VAL A 43 4.55 8.23 13.31
CA VAL A 43 3.57 9.14 13.93
C VAL A 43 4.12 10.56 14.06
N VAL A 44 5.38 10.69 14.49
CA VAL A 44 6.06 12.00 14.61
C VAL A 44 6.17 12.67 13.24
N ALA A 45 6.65 11.92 12.24
CA ALA A 45 6.79 12.44 10.87
C ALA A 45 5.44 12.84 10.26
N PHE A 46 4.40 12.03 10.48
CA PHE A 46 3.04 12.34 10.03
C PHE A 46 2.51 13.63 10.66
N ASN A 47 2.60 13.76 11.99
CA ASN A 47 2.12 14.96 12.68
C ASN A 47 2.88 16.21 12.22
N ALA A 48 4.20 16.14 12.08
CA ALA A 48 5.00 17.27 11.58
C ALA A 48 4.55 17.72 10.17
N LYS A 49 4.26 16.77 9.27
CA LYS A 49 3.73 17.08 7.92
C LYS A 49 2.32 17.65 7.98
N LEU A 50 1.47 17.10 8.85
CA LEU A 50 0.09 17.55 9.00
C LEU A 50 0.02 18.97 9.56
N ASP A 51 0.85 19.29 10.55
CA ASP A 51 0.93 20.61 11.18
C ASP A 51 1.51 21.67 10.25
N ALA A 52 2.42 21.27 9.34
CA ALA A 52 2.98 22.15 8.31
C ALA A 52 2.04 22.39 7.11
N ALA A 53 1.04 21.53 6.92
CA ALA A 53 0.14 21.61 5.77
C ALA A 53 -0.92 22.70 5.94
N ARG A 54 -1.27 23.38 4.85
CA ARG A 54 -2.43 24.28 4.83
C ARG A 54 -3.73 23.47 4.87
N PHE A 55 -4.76 24.05 5.50
CA PHE A 55 -6.10 23.49 5.47
C PHE A 55 -6.61 23.29 4.03
N GLY A 56 -7.40 22.24 3.82
CA GLY A 56 -7.92 21.86 2.50
C GLY A 56 -7.05 20.80 1.83
N GLU A 57 -6.76 20.97 0.54
CA GLU A 57 -6.15 19.91 -0.28
C GLU A 57 -4.77 19.46 0.22
N ALA A 58 -3.94 20.37 0.71
CA ALA A 58 -2.61 20.02 1.21
C ALA A 58 -2.70 19.07 2.42
N GLN A 59 -3.64 19.31 3.33
CA GLN A 59 -3.90 18.42 4.46
C GLN A 59 -4.49 17.08 4.02
N ALA A 60 -5.41 17.09 3.05
CA ALA A 60 -6.00 15.88 2.48
C ALA A 60 -4.96 14.99 1.78
N ALA A 61 -3.96 15.60 1.11
CA ALA A 61 -2.85 14.88 0.50
C ALA A 61 -1.99 14.17 1.55
N VAL A 62 -1.61 14.86 2.65
CA VAL A 62 -0.85 14.25 3.75
C VAL A 62 -1.59 13.06 4.36
N ILE A 63 -2.90 13.17 4.57
CA ILE A 63 -3.76 12.09 5.08
C ILE A 63 -3.80 10.91 4.10
N SER A 64 -3.98 11.20 2.81
CA SER A 64 -4.06 10.18 1.76
C SER A 64 -2.73 9.42 1.59
N ASP A 65 -1.60 10.11 1.70
CA ASP A 65 -0.27 9.49 1.65
C ASP A 65 -0.02 8.58 2.85
N ALA A 66 -0.43 9.00 4.06
CA ALA A 66 -0.33 8.17 5.25
C ALA A 66 -1.20 6.90 5.14
N ARG A 67 -2.44 7.02 4.63
CA ARG A 67 -3.31 5.86 4.36
C ARG A 67 -2.69 4.89 3.35
N ARG A 68 -2.07 5.42 2.30
CA ARG A 68 -1.33 4.61 1.31
C ARG A 68 -0.13 3.90 1.92
N LEU A 69 0.64 4.59 2.77
CA LEU A 69 1.79 4.00 3.47
C LEU A 69 1.36 2.82 4.34
N ILE A 70 0.26 2.94 5.09
CA ILE A 70 -0.29 1.84 5.89
C ILE A 70 -0.67 0.68 4.98
N ALA A 71 -1.48 0.93 3.93
CA ALA A 71 -1.91 -0.11 3.03
C ALA A 71 -0.74 -0.88 2.39
N LEU A 72 0.35 -0.20 2.05
CA LEU A 72 1.55 -0.83 1.53
C LEU A 72 2.33 -1.61 2.59
N ARG A 73 2.38 -1.14 3.84
CA ARG A 73 3.22 -1.79 4.88
C ARG A 73 2.51 -2.84 5.71
N THR A 74 1.18 -2.88 5.74
CA THR A 74 0.43 -3.84 6.56
C THR A 74 -0.21 -4.97 5.75
N ARG A 75 -0.31 -4.86 4.43
CA ARG A 75 -0.85 -5.92 3.58
C ARG A 75 0.12 -7.11 3.50
N PRO A 76 -0.31 -8.35 3.82
CA PRO A 76 0.54 -9.53 3.82
C PRO A 76 1.26 -9.77 2.48
N GLU A 77 0.60 -9.49 1.35
CA GLU A 77 1.17 -9.66 0.01
C GLU A 77 2.34 -8.72 -0.24
N VAL A 78 2.23 -7.47 0.24
CA VAL A 78 3.30 -6.47 0.10
C VAL A 78 4.42 -6.75 1.09
N GLN A 79 4.11 -7.17 2.31
CA GLN A 79 5.13 -7.64 3.25
C GLN A 79 5.87 -8.86 2.72
N ALA A 80 5.17 -9.82 2.10
CA ALA A 80 5.78 -10.98 1.47
C ALA A 80 6.67 -10.58 0.28
N ALA A 81 6.25 -9.62 -0.55
CA ALA A 81 7.07 -9.08 -1.64
C ALA A 81 8.33 -8.36 -1.12
N ILE A 82 8.20 -7.54 -0.07
CA ILE A 82 9.34 -6.88 0.59
C ILE A 82 10.29 -7.92 1.17
N ALA A 83 9.78 -8.92 1.88
CA ALA A 83 10.58 -9.99 2.46
C ALA A 83 11.30 -10.82 1.38
N ALA A 84 10.60 -11.20 0.30
CA ALA A 84 11.19 -11.91 -0.84
C ALA A 84 12.25 -11.07 -1.58
N SER A 85 12.08 -9.75 -1.63
CA SER A 85 13.07 -8.84 -2.19
C SER A 85 14.30 -8.73 -1.29
N LEU A 86 14.13 -8.63 0.03
CA LEU A 86 15.22 -8.53 1.01
C LEU A 86 15.97 -9.85 1.18
N ALA A 87 15.28 -10.98 1.06
CA ALA A 87 15.87 -12.31 1.10
C ALA A 87 16.66 -12.66 -0.18
N GLY A 88 16.60 -11.81 -1.22
CA GLY A 88 17.18 -12.12 -2.53
C GLY A 88 16.51 -13.30 -3.24
N GLU A 89 15.37 -13.78 -2.74
CA GLU A 89 14.62 -14.92 -3.27
C GLU A 89 13.76 -14.55 -4.48
N THR A 90 13.56 -13.26 -4.73
CA THR A 90 12.95 -12.81 -5.97
C THR A 90 13.94 -13.10 -7.10
N ARG A 91 13.75 -14.23 -7.79
CA ARG A 91 14.37 -14.51 -9.08
C ARG A 91 13.95 -13.41 -10.05
N THR A 92 14.69 -12.32 -10.03
CA THR A 92 14.61 -11.31 -11.07
C THR A 92 15.20 -11.97 -12.31
N ALA A 93 14.49 -11.87 -13.44
CA ALA A 93 15.07 -12.28 -14.70
C ALA A 93 16.42 -11.53 -14.84
N PRO A 94 17.52 -12.22 -15.17
CA PRO A 94 18.78 -11.59 -15.50
C PRO A 94 18.53 -10.39 -16.42
N ILE A 95 19.22 -9.28 -16.19
CA ILE A 95 19.07 -8.06 -17.00
C ILE A 95 19.19 -8.36 -18.51
N ALA A 96 20.00 -9.35 -18.88
CA ALA A 96 20.14 -9.85 -20.25
C ALA A 96 18.83 -10.37 -20.86
N ASP A 97 18.00 -11.09 -20.09
CA ASP A 97 16.72 -11.65 -20.55
C ASP A 97 15.67 -10.53 -20.76
N LEU A 98 15.79 -9.46 -19.97
CA LEU A 98 14.96 -8.26 -20.11
C LEU A 98 15.27 -7.51 -21.41
N TYR A 99 16.55 -7.33 -21.74
CA TYR A 99 16.96 -6.72 -23.01
C TYR A 99 16.58 -7.58 -24.22
N ALA A 100 16.78 -8.90 -24.14
CA ALA A 100 16.39 -9.81 -25.22
C ALA A 100 14.86 -9.80 -25.48
N TYR A 101 14.05 -9.67 -24.43
CA TYR A 101 12.60 -9.51 -24.59
C TYR A 101 12.21 -8.18 -25.24
N LEU A 102 12.90 -7.08 -24.91
CA LEU A 102 12.63 -5.76 -25.52
C LEU A 102 13.06 -5.72 -26.99
N GLU A 103 14.23 -6.25 -27.30
CA GLU A 103 14.74 -6.34 -28.68
C GLU A 103 13.87 -7.23 -29.57
N SER A 104 13.38 -8.36 -29.06
CA SER A 104 12.44 -9.22 -29.82
C SER A 104 11.10 -8.54 -30.07
N ARG A 105 10.66 -7.63 -29.19
CA ARG A 105 9.45 -6.83 -29.41
C ARG A 105 9.61 -5.69 -30.41
N GLU A 106 10.82 -5.18 -30.60
CA GLU A 106 11.11 -4.19 -31.63
C GLU A 106 11.25 -4.83 -33.02
N ALA A 107 11.63 -6.11 -33.10
CA ALA A 107 11.73 -6.86 -34.36
C ALA A 107 10.36 -7.26 -34.96
N ASP A 108 9.29 -7.28 -34.16
CA ASP A 108 7.91 -7.57 -34.58
C ASP A 108 7.11 -6.32 -35.02
N ARG A 109 7.77 -5.16 -35.16
CA ARG A 109 7.20 -3.91 -35.69
C ARG A 109 7.76 -3.56 -37.06
#